data_AF-A0A965YMV1-F1
#
_entry.id   AF-A0A965YMV1-F1
#
_cell.length_a   1.000
_cell.length_b   1.000
_cell.length_c   1.000
_cell.angle_alpha   90.00
_cell.angle_beta   90.00
_cell.angle_gamma   90.00
#
_symmetry.space_group_name_H-M   'P 1'
#
loop_
_entity.id
_entity.type
_entity.pdbx_description
1 polymer ?
#
loop_
_entity_poly.entity_id
_entity_poly.type
_entity_poly.pdbx_seq_one_letter_code
_entity_poly.pdbx_strand_id
1 'polypeptide(L)'
;MNNHLSNRIICSYSHSNPIKSVHHQILLYGCFFLIGTLCPILFYHTHFAKEYQIKNYNGNLWIYLNGQKFALKALLDTGNRLYEPFSGKPVCLVEYDSLKYCMGNLQKASGFRMIPYHSIGKKHGVLPGITTEKLIFFSQGEKYEQKGGIIGIYPGKLNRDGEFHAIVHPDILKK
;
A
#
# COMPACT_ATOMS: atom_id res chain seq x y z
N MET A 1 -11.02 93.16 31.91
CA MET A 1 -11.11 92.64 33.29
C MET A 1 -12.01 91.42 33.29
N ASN A 2 -11.52 90.33 33.91
CA ASN A 2 -12.18 89.07 34.27
C ASN A 2 -12.39 88.07 33.12
N ASN A 3 -11.54 87.04 32.99
CA ASN A 3 -11.42 85.79 33.79
C ASN A 3 -12.28 84.68 33.14
N HIS A 4 -11.67 83.77 32.39
CA HIS A 4 -11.08 82.48 32.84
C HIS A 4 -12.12 81.34 32.88
N LEU A 5 -11.85 80.31 32.05
CA LEU A 5 -12.19 78.88 32.23
C LEU A 5 -13.69 78.56 32.01
N SER A 6 -14.11 77.52 31.30
CA SER A 6 -13.50 76.21 31.08
C SER A 6 -14.22 75.51 29.94
N ASN A 7 -13.52 75.24 28.83
CA ASN A 7 -13.88 74.13 27.95
C ASN A 7 -13.56 72.83 28.72
N ARG A 8 -14.55 72.22 29.37
CA ARG A 8 -14.43 70.82 29.80
C ARG A 8 -14.83 69.93 28.64
N ILE A 9 -13.83 69.51 27.89
CA ILE A 9 -13.88 68.33 27.03
C ILE A 9 -14.33 67.16 27.91
N ILE A 10 -15.54 66.66 27.68
CA ILE A 10 -15.98 65.38 28.23
C ILE A 10 -15.15 64.31 27.50
N CYS A 11 -14.03 63.94 28.11
CA CYS A 11 -13.25 62.81 27.67
C CYS A 11 -14.04 61.56 28.04
N SER A 12 -14.86 61.06 27.13
CA SER A 12 -15.51 59.75 27.23
C SER A 12 -14.44 58.67 27.15
N TYR A 13 -13.75 58.43 28.26
CA TYR A 13 -12.81 57.33 28.43
C TYR A 13 -13.62 56.04 28.50
N SER A 14 -13.86 55.44 27.32
CA SER A 14 -14.44 54.10 27.20
C SER A 14 -13.57 53.13 28.00
N HIS A 15 -14.05 52.75 29.18
CA HIS A 15 -13.43 51.72 30.02
C HIS A 15 -13.63 50.36 29.32
N SER A 16 -12.76 50.04 28.37
CA SER A 16 -12.64 48.66 27.89
C SER A 16 -12.14 47.81 29.07
N ASN A 17 -13.03 46.97 29.62
CA ASN A 17 -12.74 46.12 30.78
C ASN A 17 -11.45 45.30 30.58
N PRO A 18 -10.36 45.57 31.32
CA PRO A 18 -9.06 44.93 31.09
C PRO A 18 -9.12 43.41 31.32
N ILE A 19 -10.03 42.95 32.19
CA ILE A 19 -10.27 41.54 32.50
C ILE A 19 -10.72 40.76 31.25
N LYS A 20 -11.60 41.34 30.41
CA LYS A 20 -12.07 40.69 29.17
C LYS A 20 -10.95 40.55 28.13
N SER A 21 -10.00 41.50 28.10
CA SER A 21 -8.83 41.46 27.22
C SER A 21 -7.86 40.33 27.58
N VAL A 22 -7.60 40.15 28.88
CA VAL A 22 -6.71 39.08 29.39
C VAL A 22 -7.32 37.70 29.14
N HIS A 23 -8.63 37.53 29.33
CA HIS A 23 -9.30 36.27 28.99
C HIS A 23 -9.23 35.95 27.49
N HIS A 24 -9.39 36.95 26.62
CA HIS A 24 -9.28 36.75 25.18
C HIS A 24 -7.86 36.34 24.77
N GLN A 25 -6.83 36.94 25.37
CA GLN A 25 -5.43 36.57 25.13
C GLN A 25 -5.12 35.13 25.60
N ILE A 26 -5.56 34.74 26.80
CA ILE A 26 -5.38 33.37 27.31
C ILE A 26 -6.06 32.34 26.39
N LEU A 27 -7.26 32.65 25.90
CA LEU A 27 -7.99 31.78 24.96
C LEU A 27 -7.23 31.64 23.63
N LEU A 28 -6.73 32.75 23.09
CA LEU A 28 -5.94 32.79 21.84
C LEU A 28 -4.64 31.98 21.94
N TYR A 29 -3.87 32.19 23.01
CA TYR A 29 -2.62 31.44 23.24
C TYR A 29 -2.89 29.95 23.51
N GLY A 30 -3.98 29.63 24.22
CA GLY A 30 -4.41 28.24 24.44
C GLY A 30 -4.79 27.52 23.14
N CYS A 31 -5.52 28.17 22.24
CA CYS A 31 -5.85 27.62 20.93
C CYS A 31 -4.61 27.40 20.06
N PHE A 32 -3.63 28.30 20.09
CA PHE A 32 -2.40 28.16 19.31
C PHE A 32 -1.55 26.98 19.77
N PHE A 33 -1.48 26.74 21.09
CA PHE A 33 -0.76 25.59 21.65
C PHE A 33 -1.45 24.27 21.33
N LEU A 34 -2.79 24.22 21.39
CA LEU A 34 -3.56 23.03 21.04
C LEU A 34 -3.47 22.72 19.54
N ILE A 35 -3.64 23.70 18.66
CA ILE A 35 -3.53 23.51 17.20
C ILE A 35 -2.09 23.15 16.82
N GLY A 36 -1.10 23.80 17.44
CA GLY A 36 0.31 23.56 17.18
C GLY A 36 0.82 22.19 17.62
N THR A 37 0.13 21.49 18.52
CA THR A 37 0.51 20.14 18.99
C THR A 37 -0.38 19.04 18.43
N LEU A 38 -1.70 19.26 18.32
CA LEU A 38 -2.59 18.28 17.67
C LEU A 38 -2.28 18.13 16.19
N CYS A 39 -1.99 19.22 15.47
CA CYS A 39 -1.81 19.17 14.03
C CYS A 39 -0.58 18.35 13.61
N PRO A 40 0.61 18.49 14.26
CA PRO A 40 1.76 17.62 14.00
C PRO A 40 1.52 16.17 14.40
N ILE A 41 0.77 15.89 15.47
CA ILE A 41 0.47 14.52 15.88
C ILE A 41 -0.44 13.84 14.85
N LEU A 42 -1.49 14.54 14.39
CA LEU A 42 -2.39 14.03 13.33
C LEU A 42 -1.66 13.92 11.99
N PHE A 43 -0.80 14.88 11.65
CA PHE A 43 0.04 14.83 10.46
C PHE A 43 1.04 13.67 10.54
N TYR A 44 1.72 13.48 11.67
CA TYR A 44 2.59 12.33 11.90
C TYR A 44 1.80 11.03 11.77
N HIS A 45 0.65 10.91 12.43
CA HIS A 45 -0.15 9.69 12.34
C HIS A 45 -0.62 9.39 10.91
N THR A 46 -0.99 10.40 10.13
CA THR A 46 -1.47 10.22 8.75
C THR A 46 -0.34 10.01 7.74
N HIS A 47 0.81 10.65 7.93
CA HIS A 47 1.96 10.57 7.03
C HIS A 47 2.82 9.33 7.32
N PHE A 48 3.03 8.99 8.60
CA PHE A 48 3.81 7.82 9.01
C PHE A 48 3.04 6.50 8.78
N ALA A 49 1.71 6.48 8.94
CA ALA A 49 0.91 5.28 8.66
C ALA A 49 0.92 4.88 7.18
N LYS A 50 1.07 5.84 6.26
CA LYS A 50 1.15 5.57 4.81
C LYS A 50 2.45 4.89 4.40
N GLU A 51 3.60 5.32 4.93
CA GLU A 51 4.90 4.71 4.61
C GLU A 51 5.04 3.29 5.20
N TYR A 52 4.40 3.02 6.34
CA TYR A 52 4.42 1.69 6.95
C TYR A 52 3.69 0.62 6.12
N GLN A 53 2.61 0.99 5.43
CA GLN A 53 1.85 0.04 4.61
C GLN A 53 2.55 -0.31 3.30
N ILE A 54 3.22 0.65 2.64
CA ILE A 54 3.83 0.44 1.31
C ILE A 54 4.99 -0.58 1.36
N LYS A 55 5.68 -0.72 2.51
CA LYS A 55 6.78 -1.68 2.65
C LYS A 55 6.33 -3.15 2.77
N ASN A 56 5.08 -3.43 3.10
CA ASN A 56 4.59 -4.80 3.34
C ASN A 56 4.34 -5.59 2.05
N TYR A 57 4.28 -4.90 0.90
CA TYR A 57 3.80 -5.52 -0.32
C TYR A 57 4.92 -5.95 -1.28
N ASN A 58 6.17 -5.50 -1.10
CA ASN A 58 7.24 -5.80 -2.05
C ASN A 58 8.15 -6.91 -1.54
N GLY A 59 8.56 -7.83 -2.41
CA GLY A 59 9.47 -8.91 -2.04
C GLY A 59 10.06 -9.65 -3.22
N ASN A 60 10.82 -10.70 -2.92
CA ASN A 60 11.35 -11.62 -3.92
C ASN A 60 10.57 -12.93 -3.88
N LEU A 61 9.97 -13.32 -5.00
CA LEU A 61 9.33 -14.62 -5.19
C LEU A 61 10.33 -15.58 -5.81
N TRP A 62 10.61 -16.68 -5.12
CA TRP A 62 11.35 -17.82 -5.66
C TRP A 62 10.39 -18.92 -6.08
N ILE A 63 10.51 -19.33 -7.34
CA ILE A 63 9.68 -20.33 -7.97
C ILE A 63 10.55 -21.55 -8.25
N TYR A 64 10.16 -22.71 -7.74
CA TYR A 64 10.79 -23.99 -8.04
C TYR A 64 9.91 -24.77 -9.00
N LEU A 65 10.46 -25.02 -10.19
CA LEU A 65 9.75 -25.67 -11.27
C LEU A 65 10.74 -26.52 -12.07
N ASN A 66 10.43 -27.80 -12.24
CA ASN A 66 11.24 -28.76 -12.97
C ASN A 66 12.68 -28.84 -12.44
N GLY A 67 12.86 -28.79 -11.12
CA GLY A 67 14.17 -28.75 -10.47
C GLY A 67 14.99 -27.46 -10.68
N GLN A 68 14.46 -26.46 -11.39
CA GLN A 68 15.09 -25.15 -11.54
C GLN A 68 14.48 -24.12 -10.58
N LYS A 69 15.31 -23.15 -10.17
CA LYS A 69 14.91 -22.05 -9.30
C LYS A 69 14.95 -20.73 -10.07
N PHE A 70 13.85 -19.99 -10.03
CA PHE A 70 13.74 -18.65 -10.60
C PHE A 70 13.43 -17.65 -9.50
N ALA A 71 14.09 -16.50 -9.51
CA ALA A 71 13.86 -15.43 -8.54
C ALA A 71 13.37 -14.18 -9.27
N LEU A 72 12.23 -13.65 -8.83
CA LEU A 72 11.59 -12.49 -9.44
C LEU A 72 11.21 -11.48 -8.36
N LYS A 73 11.37 -10.19 -8.67
CA LYS A 73 10.74 -9.13 -7.87
C LYS A 73 9.23 -9.26 -8.01
N ALA A 74 8.54 -9.28 -6.88
CA ALA A 74 7.14 -9.56 -6.81
C ALA A 74 6.41 -8.62 -5.85
N LEU A 75 5.15 -8.35 -6.16
CA LEU A 75 4.24 -7.56 -5.37
C LEU A 75 3.19 -8.48 -4.74
N LEU A 76 3.13 -8.55 -3.42
CA LEU A 76 2.00 -9.09 -2.68
C LEU A 76 0.77 -8.23 -2.95
N ASP A 77 -0.27 -8.85 -3.48
CA ASP A 77 -1.53 -8.17 -3.77
C ASP A 77 -2.63 -8.76 -2.88
N THR A 78 -2.97 -8.07 -1.79
CA THR A 78 -4.06 -8.49 -0.90
C THR A 78 -5.43 -8.50 -1.57
N GLY A 79 -5.58 -7.87 -2.73
CA GLY A 79 -6.77 -7.92 -3.56
C GLY A 79 -6.85 -9.13 -4.47
N ASN A 80 -5.75 -9.88 -4.64
CA ASN A 80 -5.74 -11.09 -5.46
C ASN A 80 -6.55 -12.20 -4.77
N ARG A 81 -7.65 -12.60 -5.42
CA ARG A 81 -8.55 -13.69 -5.00
C ARG A 81 -8.58 -14.83 -6.03
N LEU A 82 -7.55 -14.92 -6.86
CA LEU A 82 -7.50 -15.93 -7.90
C LEU A 82 -7.07 -17.27 -7.32
N TYR A 83 -7.98 -18.24 -7.42
CA TYR A 83 -7.73 -19.62 -7.06
C TYR A 83 -7.88 -20.51 -8.29
N GLU A 84 -7.10 -21.57 -8.31
CA GLU A 84 -7.22 -22.60 -9.32
C GLU A 84 -8.46 -23.48 -9.00
N PRO A 85 -9.39 -23.67 -9.96
CA PRO A 85 -10.74 -24.15 -9.65
C PRO A 85 -10.81 -25.61 -9.20
N PHE A 86 -9.81 -26.44 -9.50
CA PHE A 86 -9.86 -27.87 -9.20
C PHE A 86 -9.18 -28.22 -7.87
N SER A 87 -8.00 -27.65 -7.61
CA SER A 87 -7.21 -27.88 -6.40
C SER A 87 -7.46 -26.85 -5.30
N GLY A 88 -8.13 -25.73 -5.60
CA GLY A 88 -8.35 -24.63 -4.66
C GLY A 88 -7.08 -23.91 -4.25
N LYS A 89 -5.96 -24.14 -4.95
CA LYS A 89 -4.67 -23.53 -4.60
C LYS A 89 -4.62 -22.06 -5.03
N PRO A 90 -3.96 -21.20 -4.24
CA PRO A 90 -3.77 -19.80 -4.61
C PRO A 90 -2.92 -19.67 -5.87
N VAL A 91 -3.26 -18.69 -6.71
CA VAL A 91 -2.57 -18.42 -7.98
C VAL A 91 -1.73 -17.16 -7.85
N CYS A 92 -0.41 -17.31 -8.02
CA CYS A 92 0.49 -16.18 -8.22
C CYS A 92 0.60 -15.87 -9.70
N LEU A 93 0.55 -14.60 -10.08
CA LEU A 93 0.71 -14.21 -11.47
C LEU A 93 2.17 -13.90 -11.77
N VAL A 94 2.65 -14.30 -12.93
CA VAL A 94 4.01 -14.00 -13.39
C VAL A 94 3.96 -13.57 -14.85
N GLU A 95 4.73 -12.54 -15.20
CA GLU A 95 4.88 -12.10 -16.58
C GLU A 95 5.45 -13.21 -17.46
N TYR A 96 4.84 -13.41 -18.63
CA TYR A 96 5.28 -14.39 -19.62
C TYR A 96 6.75 -14.18 -20.02
N ASP A 97 7.16 -12.93 -20.24
CA ASP A 97 8.54 -12.60 -20.64
C ASP A 97 9.56 -13.06 -19.62
N SER A 98 9.28 -12.87 -18.33
CA SER A 98 10.16 -13.28 -17.23
C SER A 98 10.29 -14.80 -17.16
N LEU A 99 9.19 -15.53 -17.32
CA LEU A 99 9.22 -16.99 -17.39
C LEU A 99 9.98 -17.50 -18.62
N LYS A 100 9.76 -16.88 -19.79
CA LYS A 100 10.41 -17.26 -21.04
C LYS A 100 11.94 -17.14 -20.92
N TYR A 101 12.42 -16.03 -20.37
CA TYR A 101 13.85 -15.79 -20.18
C TYR A 101 14.48 -16.80 -19.21
N CYS A 102 13.75 -17.14 -18.16
CA CYS A 102 14.20 -18.05 -17.12
C CYS A 102 14.16 -19.54 -17.54
N MET A 103 13.15 -19.95 -18.31
CA MET A 103 12.89 -21.37 -18.58
C MET A 103 13.48 -21.89 -19.89
N GLY A 104 13.99 -21.04 -20.79
CA GLY A 104 14.56 -21.42 -22.09
C GLY A 104 13.52 -21.97 -23.08
N ASN A 105 12.76 -23.01 -22.71
CA ASN A 105 11.61 -23.57 -23.42
C ASN A 105 10.50 -24.02 -22.44
N LEU A 106 9.32 -23.40 -22.52
CA LEU A 106 8.15 -23.68 -21.68
C LEU A 106 7.59 -25.12 -21.82
N GLN A 107 7.98 -25.84 -22.88
CA GLN A 107 7.40 -27.13 -23.29
C GLN A 107 7.65 -28.28 -22.30
N LYS A 108 8.57 -28.11 -21.34
CA LYS A 108 8.83 -29.10 -20.28
C LYS A 108 8.03 -28.87 -19.00
N ALA A 109 7.20 -27.82 -18.91
CA ALA A 109 6.37 -27.61 -17.73
C ALA A 109 5.25 -28.66 -17.67
N SER A 110 5.30 -29.56 -16.69
CA SER A 110 4.19 -30.46 -16.40
C SER A 110 3.08 -29.70 -15.66
N GLY A 111 1.83 -30.17 -15.80
CA GLY A 111 0.69 -29.58 -15.06
C GLY A 111 0.20 -28.23 -15.59
N PHE A 112 0.32 -28.00 -16.91
CA PHE A 112 -0.33 -26.89 -17.60
C PHE A 112 -1.85 -27.00 -17.51
N ARG A 113 -2.53 -25.89 -17.22
CA ARG A 113 -3.98 -25.82 -17.06
C ARG A 113 -4.49 -24.44 -17.42
N MET A 114 -5.78 -24.34 -17.71
CA MET A 114 -6.46 -23.07 -17.97
C MET A 114 -7.21 -22.63 -16.72
N ILE A 115 -6.89 -21.44 -16.23
CA ILE A 115 -7.44 -20.87 -14.99
C ILE A 115 -8.44 -19.77 -15.37
N PRO A 116 -9.75 -19.97 -15.17
CA PRO A 116 -10.73 -18.92 -15.36
C PRO A 116 -10.49 -17.81 -14.34
N TYR A 117 -10.59 -16.56 -14.77
CA TYR A 117 -10.46 -15.40 -13.90
C TYR A 117 -11.47 -14.33 -14.29
N HIS A 118 -11.72 -13.43 -13.34
CA HIS A 118 -12.58 -12.27 -13.52
C HIS A 118 -11.77 -11.03 -13.14
N SER A 119 -11.84 -9.99 -13.96
CA SER A 119 -11.20 -8.70 -13.67
C SER A 119 -12.10 -7.54 -14.05
N ILE A 120 -11.78 -6.36 -13.51
CA ILE A 120 -12.41 -5.12 -13.95
C ILE A 120 -12.16 -4.98 -15.45
N GLY A 121 -13.23 -4.81 -16.24
CA GLY A 121 -13.17 -4.73 -17.70
C GLY A 121 -13.13 -6.07 -18.45
N LYS A 122 -13.05 -7.22 -17.76
CA LYS A 122 -13.08 -8.55 -18.41
C LYS A 122 -13.89 -9.55 -17.60
N LYS A 123 -15.17 -9.72 -18.00
CA LYS A 123 -16.12 -10.63 -17.34
C LYS A 123 -15.76 -12.10 -17.47
N HIS A 124 -15.14 -12.56 -18.56
CA HIS A 124 -14.81 -13.97 -18.78
C HIS A 124 -13.37 -14.11 -19.27
N GLY A 125 -12.43 -14.07 -18.32
CA GLY A 125 -11.01 -14.24 -18.60
C GLY A 125 -10.55 -15.67 -18.40
N VAL A 126 -9.50 -16.07 -19.11
CA VAL A 126 -8.77 -17.31 -18.86
C VAL A 126 -7.27 -17.04 -18.94
N LEU A 127 -6.51 -17.61 -18.01
CA LEU A 127 -5.05 -17.54 -17.97
C LEU A 127 -4.45 -18.95 -18.07
N PRO A 128 -3.37 -19.13 -18.84
CA PRO A 128 -2.52 -20.30 -18.71
C PRO A 128 -1.95 -20.38 -17.29
N GLY A 129 -1.90 -21.58 -16.73
CA GLY A 129 -1.37 -21.83 -15.40
C GLY A 129 -0.46 -23.05 -15.40
N ILE A 130 0.57 -23.04 -14.57
CA ILE A 130 1.49 -24.17 -14.38
C ILE A 130 1.61 -24.50 -12.90
N THR A 131 1.81 -25.79 -12.62
CA THR A 131 1.99 -26.27 -11.24
C THR A 131 3.46 -26.21 -10.88
N THR A 132 3.78 -25.67 -9.71
CA THR A 132 5.15 -25.57 -9.21
C THR A 132 5.39 -26.56 -8.09
N GLU A 133 6.64 -26.96 -7.90
CA GLU A 133 7.05 -27.82 -6.79
C GLU A 133 6.98 -27.05 -5.46
N LYS A 134 7.41 -25.79 -5.49
CA LYS A 134 7.49 -24.94 -4.31
C LYS A 134 7.51 -23.47 -4.69
N LEU A 135 6.85 -22.66 -3.87
CA LEU A 135 6.92 -21.21 -3.90
C LEU A 135 7.52 -20.71 -2.58
N ILE A 136 8.45 -19.77 -2.66
CA ILE A 136 9.00 -19.11 -1.47
C ILE A 136 8.93 -17.61 -1.70
N PHE A 137 8.23 -16.89 -0.83
CA PHE A 137 8.20 -15.44 -0.85
C PHE A 137 9.07 -14.89 0.29
N PHE A 138 10.00 -14.00 -0.05
CA PHE A 138 10.83 -13.28 0.89
C PHE A 138 10.41 -11.82 0.92
N SER A 139 9.93 -11.37 2.08
CA SER A 139 9.55 -9.99 2.29
C SER A 139 9.89 -9.57 3.72
N GLN A 140 10.47 -8.38 3.88
CA GLN A 140 10.82 -7.80 5.19
C GLN A 140 11.70 -8.69 6.10
N GLY A 141 12.56 -9.52 5.53
CA GLY A 141 13.40 -10.45 6.29
C GLY A 141 12.67 -11.73 6.71
N GLU A 142 11.36 -11.82 6.51
CA GLU A 142 10.58 -13.02 6.71
C GLU A 142 10.57 -13.89 5.44
N LYS A 143 10.50 -15.21 5.66
CA LYS A 143 10.41 -16.23 4.61
C LYS A 143 9.09 -16.97 4.75
N TYR A 144 8.29 -16.93 3.69
CA TYR A 144 7.02 -17.65 3.56
C TYR A 144 7.18 -18.76 2.55
N GLU A 145 7.04 -20.02 2.96
CA GLU A 145 7.24 -21.19 2.12
C GLU A 145 5.95 -21.96 1.93
N GLN A 146 5.57 -22.18 0.68
CA GLN A 146 4.42 -22.99 0.31
C GLN A 146 4.88 -24.18 -0.53
N LYS A 147 4.59 -25.39 -0.05
CA LYS A 147 4.78 -26.63 -0.83
C LYS A 147 3.71 -26.70 -1.91
N GLY A 148 4.14 -26.79 -3.16
CA GLY A 148 3.26 -26.68 -4.30
C GLY A 148 2.70 -25.27 -4.50
N GLY A 149 2.17 -25.01 -5.69
CA GLY A 149 1.55 -23.73 -6.01
C GLY A 149 1.13 -23.69 -7.46
N ILE A 150 0.37 -22.65 -7.81
CA ILE A 150 -0.05 -22.41 -9.19
C ILE A 150 0.50 -21.06 -9.62
N ILE A 151 1.22 -21.07 -10.73
CA ILE A 151 1.69 -19.86 -11.40
C ILE A 151 0.81 -19.59 -12.60
N GLY A 152 0.04 -18.51 -12.56
CA GLY A 152 -0.70 -17.97 -13.69
C GLY A 152 0.23 -17.14 -14.58
N ILE A 153 0.27 -17.46 -15.86
CA ILE A 153 1.12 -16.81 -16.84
C ILE A 153 0.36 -15.62 -17.40
N TYR A 154 0.79 -14.42 -17.03
CA TYR A 154 0.20 -13.18 -17.53
C TYR A 154 0.90 -12.75 -18.83
N PRO A 155 0.17 -12.58 -19.95
CA PRO A 155 0.78 -12.27 -21.24
C PRO A 155 1.25 -10.81 -21.37
N GLY A 156 0.86 -9.92 -20.45
CA GLY A 156 1.22 -8.50 -20.47
C GLY A 156 2.25 -8.13 -19.39
N LYS A 157 2.38 -6.82 -19.16
CA LYS A 157 3.15 -6.26 -18.05
C LYS A 157 2.27 -6.00 -16.84
N LEU A 158 2.74 -6.41 -15.66
CA LEU A 158 2.03 -6.26 -14.39
C LEU A 158 2.23 -4.86 -13.80
N ASN A 159 3.36 -4.21 -14.07
CA ASN A 159 3.63 -2.83 -13.70
C ASN A 159 4.15 -2.02 -14.91
N ARG A 160 3.75 -0.75 -15.02
CA ARG A 160 4.20 0.18 -16.07
C ARG A 160 5.69 0.51 -15.95
N ASP A 161 6.19 0.58 -14.72
CA ASP A 161 7.57 0.96 -14.43
C ASP A 161 8.55 -0.23 -14.46
N GLY A 162 8.03 -1.45 -14.68
CA GLY A 162 8.84 -2.67 -14.77
C GLY A 162 9.50 -3.10 -13.45
N GLU A 163 9.10 -2.53 -12.31
CA GLU A 163 9.71 -2.82 -11.01
C GLU A 163 9.41 -4.25 -10.51
N PHE A 164 8.22 -4.77 -10.84
CA PHE A 164 7.73 -6.08 -10.43
C PHE A 164 7.33 -6.91 -11.63
N HIS A 165 7.66 -8.20 -11.59
CA HIS A 165 7.39 -9.17 -12.65
C HIS A 165 6.45 -10.30 -12.18
N ALA A 166 5.99 -10.23 -10.95
CA ALA A 166 5.06 -11.20 -10.37
C ALA A 166 4.12 -10.54 -9.36
N ILE A 167 2.91 -11.09 -9.24
CA ILE A 167 1.96 -10.80 -8.18
C ILE A 167 1.81 -12.04 -7.29
N VAL A 168 2.03 -11.85 -5.99
CA VAL A 168 1.95 -12.88 -4.96
C VAL A 168 0.56 -12.88 -4.34
N HIS A 169 -0.04 -14.07 -4.26
CA HIS A 169 -1.33 -14.26 -3.59
C HIS A 169 -1.16 -14.15 -2.06
N PRO A 170 -2.06 -13.47 -1.33
CA PRO A 170 -1.91 -13.21 0.10
C PRO A 170 -1.90 -14.48 0.96
N ASP A 171 -2.59 -15.53 0.52
CA ASP A 171 -2.62 -16.81 1.21
C ASP A 171 -1.26 -17.51 1.33
N ILE A 172 -0.23 -17.11 0.56
CA ILE A 172 1.15 -17.61 0.76
C ILE A 172 1.69 -17.21 2.14
N LEU A 173 1.18 -16.13 2.73
CA LEU A 173 1.57 -15.69 4.06
C LEU A 173 0.94 -16.53 5.19
N LYS A 174 -0.09 -17.34 4.89
CA LYS A 174 -0.75 -18.20 5.87
C LYS A 174 0.14 -19.42 6.09
N LYS A 175 0.72 -19.53 7.30
CA LYS A 175 1.51 -20.68 7.75
C LYS A 175 0.65 -21.92 7.95
#